data_AF-A0A6H0G034-F1
#
_entry.id   AF-A0A6H0G034-F1
#
_cell.length_a   1.000
_cell.length_b   1.000
_cell.length_c   1.000
_cell.angle_alpha   90.00
_cell.angle_beta   90.00
_cell.angle_gamma   90.00
#
_symmetry.space_group_name_H-M   'P 1'
#
loop_
_entity.id
_entity.type
_entity.pdbx_description
1 polymer ?
#
loop_
_entity_poly.entity_id
_entity_poly.type
_entity_poly.pdbx_seq_one_letter_code
_entity_poly.pdbx_strand_id
1 'polypeptide(L)'
;MLIDNSYGAVFGRLQAEWLQGLLERVWGLCMRSGVLPPAPEELMTASRISFQFINPLAAAQKLEHVTAVQNLMMNVGQLAQLDPNILDNVNMDNITQIMGDGLGVPMTVLRTDDEVQQLRQAKQEKQQAMQQQMMMQQVGSTGLEIAKDQAKNMTPDQIMGAMGSE
;
A
#
# COMPACT_ATOMS: atom_id res chain seq x y z
N MET A 1 2.88 -45.05 6.71
CA MET A 1 3.15 -43.59 6.78
C MET A 1 1.80 -42.87 6.90
N LEU A 2 1.15 -42.93 8.07
CA LEU A 2 -0.21 -42.42 8.32
C LEU A 2 -0.38 -41.92 9.77
N ILE A 3 0.62 -41.25 10.35
CA ILE A 3 0.56 -40.79 11.76
C ILE A 3 0.58 -39.26 11.91
N ASP A 4 0.77 -38.48 10.84
CA ASP A 4 1.26 -37.09 11.01
C ASP A 4 0.23 -35.95 10.88
N ASN A 5 -1.07 -36.18 11.09
CA ASN A 5 -2.06 -35.08 10.99
C ASN A 5 -3.09 -35.02 12.12
N SER A 6 -3.36 -36.13 12.83
CA SER A 6 -4.34 -36.14 13.92
C SER A 6 -3.81 -35.50 15.21
N TYR A 7 -2.50 -35.61 15.47
CA TYR A 7 -1.89 -35.07 16.68
C TYR A 7 -1.82 -33.53 16.66
N GLY A 8 -1.60 -32.90 15.51
CA GLY A 8 -1.56 -31.44 15.40
C GLY A 8 -2.89 -30.77 15.72
N ALA A 9 -4.01 -31.32 15.22
CA ALA A 9 -5.34 -30.77 15.46
C ALA A 9 -5.81 -30.97 16.92
N VAL A 10 -5.48 -32.11 17.54
CA VAL A 10 -5.81 -32.40 18.94
C VAL A 10 -4.94 -31.56 19.88
N PHE A 11 -3.64 -31.43 19.59
CA PHE A 11 -2.73 -30.59 20.37
C PHE A 11 -3.11 -29.11 20.30
N GLY A 12 -3.53 -28.61 19.14
CA GLY A 12 -4.02 -27.23 18.99
C GLY A 12 -5.27 -26.93 19.82
N ARG A 13 -6.25 -27.86 19.87
CA ARG A 13 -7.44 -27.72 20.73
C ARG A 13 -7.09 -27.83 22.20
N LEU A 14 -6.27 -28.81 22.58
CA LEU A 14 -5.82 -29.00 23.95
C LEU A 14 -5.10 -27.74 24.45
N GLN A 15 -4.20 -27.17 23.62
CA GLN A 15 -3.49 -25.94 23.95
C GLN A 15 -4.46 -24.77 24.14
N ALA A 16 -5.44 -24.58 23.25
CA ALA A 16 -6.40 -23.49 23.36
C ALA A 16 -7.34 -23.62 24.57
N GLU A 17 -7.96 -24.79 24.75
CA GLU A 17 -8.93 -25.04 25.82
C GLU A 17 -8.26 -25.09 27.20
N TRP A 18 -7.07 -25.68 27.29
CA TRP A 18 -6.32 -25.74 28.55
C TRP A 18 -5.67 -24.40 28.92
N LEU A 19 -5.06 -23.66 27.96
CA LEU A 19 -4.54 -22.32 28.27
C LEU A 19 -5.67 -21.40 28.71
N GLN A 20 -6.84 -21.47 28.09
CA GLN A 20 -7.96 -20.62 28.46
C GLN A 20 -8.37 -20.87 29.92
N GLY A 21 -8.57 -22.13 30.32
CA GLY A 21 -8.91 -22.46 31.70
C GLY A 21 -7.82 -22.07 32.70
N LEU A 22 -6.55 -22.22 32.33
CA LEU A 22 -5.41 -21.82 33.16
C LEU A 22 -5.32 -20.30 33.31
N LEU A 23 -5.50 -19.53 32.23
CA LEU A 23 -5.51 -18.07 32.25
C LEU A 23 -6.67 -17.51 33.05
N GLU A 24 -7.89 -18.05 32.91
CA GLU A 24 -9.03 -17.65 33.74
C GLU A 24 -8.72 -17.84 35.24
N ARG A 25 -8.06 -18.95 35.60
CA ARG A 25 -7.67 -19.24 36.99
C ARG A 25 -6.59 -18.29 37.49
N VAL A 26 -5.53 -18.07 36.73
CA VAL A 26 -4.42 -17.16 37.07
C VAL A 26 -4.93 -15.73 37.18
N TRP A 27 -5.71 -15.27 36.20
CA TRP A 27 -6.35 -13.94 36.22
C TRP A 27 -7.17 -13.72 37.48
N GLY A 28 -8.05 -14.66 37.82
CA GLY A 28 -8.86 -14.56 39.04
C GLY A 28 -8.02 -14.54 40.32
N LEU A 29 -6.89 -15.25 40.36
CA LEU A 29 -5.96 -15.21 41.50
C LEU A 29 -5.26 -13.85 41.59
N CYS A 30 -4.75 -13.33 40.48
CA CYS A 30 -4.09 -12.02 40.40
C CYS A 30 -5.04 -10.86 40.76
N MET A 31 -6.31 -10.96 40.38
CA MET A 31 -7.33 -9.97 40.77
C MET A 31 -7.63 -9.99 42.26
N ARG A 32 -7.74 -11.18 42.86
CA ARG A 32 -7.95 -11.30 44.31
C ARG A 32 -6.72 -10.93 45.14
N SER A 33 -5.51 -11.13 44.61
CA SER A 33 -4.27 -10.79 45.30
C SER A 33 -3.91 -9.30 45.23
N GLY A 34 -4.61 -8.51 44.40
CA GLY A 34 -4.37 -7.08 44.25
C GLY A 34 -3.03 -6.73 43.58
N VAL A 35 -2.38 -7.69 42.92
CA VAL A 35 -1.07 -7.50 42.26
C VAL A 35 -1.22 -6.77 40.92
N LEU A 36 -2.38 -6.88 40.28
CA LEU A 36 -2.70 -6.16 39.06
C LEU A 36 -3.25 -4.76 39.38
N PRO A 37 -3.01 -3.77 38.51
CA PRO A 37 -3.71 -2.49 38.58
C PRO A 37 -5.23 -2.71 38.55
N PRO A 38 -6.03 -1.78 39.10
CA PRO A 38 -7.48 -1.87 39.04
C PRO A 38 -7.93 -2.04 37.59
N ALA A 39 -8.76 -3.05 37.35
CA ALA A 39 -9.21 -3.35 36.00
C ALA A 39 -10.05 -2.16 35.46
N PRO A 40 -9.91 -1.82 34.17
CA PRO A 40 -10.79 -0.87 33.50
C PRO A 40 -12.29 -1.17 33.77
N GLU A 41 -13.11 -0.12 33.86
CA GLU A 41 -14.54 -0.22 34.20
C GLU A 41 -15.32 -1.18 33.28
N GLU A 42 -14.92 -1.21 32.00
CA GLU A 42 -15.43 -2.12 30.97
C GLU A 42 -15.21 -3.60 31.34
N LEU A 43 -14.06 -3.94 31.94
CA LEU A 43 -13.73 -5.30 32.37
C LEU A 43 -14.39 -5.67 33.70
N MET A 44 -14.68 -4.70 34.56
CA MET A 44 -15.40 -4.93 35.81
C MET A 44 -16.89 -5.21 35.60
N THR A 45 -17.46 -4.64 34.55
CA THR A 45 -18.87 -4.83 34.18
C THR A 45 -19.07 -6.06 33.27
N ALA A 46 -18.00 -6.55 32.65
CA ALA A 46 -18.04 -7.72 31.78
C ALA A 46 -18.31 -9.01 32.58
N SER A 47 -19.36 -9.75 32.18
CA SER A 47 -19.72 -11.02 32.81
C SER A 47 -18.76 -12.17 32.48
N ARG A 48 -17.97 -12.05 31.40
CA ARG A 48 -16.94 -13.01 30.98
C ARG A 48 -15.79 -12.30 30.28
N ILE A 49 -14.57 -12.75 30.55
CA ILE A 49 -13.35 -12.32 29.86
C ILE A 49 -13.09 -13.29 28.71
N SER A 50 -12.84 -12.76 27.51
CA SER A 50 -12.39 -13.54 26.36
C SER A 50 -10.90 -13.32 26.15
N PHE A 51 -10.14 -14.40 26.12
CA PHE A 51 -8.71 -14.36 25.82
C PHE A 51 -8.51 -14.65 24.32
N GLN A 52 -7.90 -13.71 23.60
CA GLN A 52 -7.45 -13.95 22.23
C GLN A 52 -6.00 -14.42 22.27
N PHE A 53 -5.77 -15.65 21.82
CA PHE A 53 -4.44 -16.23 21.71
C PHE A 53 -3.83 -15.89 20.35
N ILE A 54 -2.89 -14.96 20.34
CA ILE A 54 -2.04 -14.73 19.17
C ILE A 54 -1.01 -15.87 19.18
N ASN A 55 -1.04 -16.74 18.18
CA ASN A 55 -0.10 -17.86 18.10
C ASN A 55 1.32 -17.32 17.80
N PRO A 56 2.27 -17.37 18.76
CA PRO A 56 3.59 -16.78 18.57
C PRO A 56 4.40 -17.48 17.48
N LEU A 57 4.13 -18.76 17.21
CA LEU A 57 4.76 -19.49 16.11
C LEU A 57 4.26 -18.99 14.75
N ALA A 58 2.95 -18.76 14.62
CA ALA A 58 2.38 -18.22 13.39
C ALA A 58 2.87 -16.78 13.13
N ALA A 59 3.01 -15.97 14.18
CA ALA A 59 3.62 -14.64 14.09
C ALA A 59 5.10 -14.72 13.66
N ALA A 60 5.87 -15.66 14.19
CA ALA A 60 7.26 -15.88 13.77
C ALA A 60 7.38 -16.33 12.30
N GLN A 61 6.52 -17.24 11.84
CA GLN A 61 6.46 -17.67 10.43
C GLN A 61 6.15 -16.50 9.49
N LYS A 62 5.20 -15.64 9.88
CA LYS A 62 4.88 -14.42 9.14
C LYS A 62 6.07 -13.48 8.99
N LEU A 63 6.88 -13.29 10.04
CA LEU A 63 8.09 -12.47 9.96
C LEU A 63 9.18 -13.07 9.06
N GLU A 64 9.29 -14.40 9.00
CA GLU A 64 10.17 -15.08 8.04
C GLU A 64 9.74 -14.78 6.59
N HIS A 65 8.43 -14.84 6.30
CA HIS A 65 7.90 -14.47 4.99
C HIS A 65 8.20 -13.01 4.63
N VAL A 66 8.05 -12.07 5.57
CA VAL A 66 8.41 -10.66 5.38
C VAL A 66 9.89 -10.52 4.99
N THR A 67 10.77 -11.24 5.68
CA THR A 67 12.21 -11.23 5.39
C THR A 67 12.52 -11.78 4.00
N ALA A 68 11.86 -12.87 3.61
CA ALA A 68 12.01 -13.46 2.28
C ALA A 68 11.57 -12.50 1.15
N VAL A 69 10.45 -11.79 1.35
CA VAL A 69 9.93 -10.80 0.39
C VAL A 69 10.88 -9.60 0.27
N GLN A 70 11.43 -9.09 1.38
CA GLN A 70 12.40 -7.99 1.34
C GLN A 70 13.66 -8.37 0.55
N ASN A 71 14.19 -9.57 0.78
CA ASN A 71 15.33 -10.09 0.03
C ASN A 71 15.02 -10.21 -1.48
N LEU A 72 13.83 -10.70 -1.82
CA LEU A 72 13.37 -10.76 -3.21
C LEU A 72 13.34 -9.36 -3.86
N MET A 73 12.78 -8.37 -3.18
CA MET A 73 12.72 -7.00 -3.70
C MET A 73 14.11 -6.41 -3.96
N MET A 74 15.07 -6.64 -3.06
CA MET A 74 16.45 -6.21 -3.27
C MET A 74 17.07 -6.87 -4.50
N ASN A 75 16.89 -8.18 -4.67
CA ASN A 75 17.43 -8.93 -5.80
C ASN A 75 16.78 -8.50 -7.12
N VAL A 76 15.46 -8.33 -7.15
CA VAL A 76 14.71 -7.83 -8.31
C VAL A 76 15.15 -6.41 -8.67
N GLY A 77 15.39 -5.55 -7.68
CA GLY A 77 15.90 -4.19 -7.92
C GLY A 77 17.29 -4.16 -8.58
N GLN A 78 18.14 -5.15 -8.30
CA GLN A 78 19.42 -5.31 -9.01
C GLN A 78 19.22 -5.84 -10.44
N LEU A 79 18.33 -6.82 -10.61
CA LEU A 79 18.02 -7.38 -11.94
C LEU A 79 17.34 -6.36 -12.86
N ALA A 80 16.52 -5.46 -12.31
CA ALA A 80 15.84 -4.42 -13.08
C ALA A 80 16.80 -3.41 -13.74
N GLN A 81 18.04 -3.31 -13.26
CA GLN A 81 19.09 -2.50 -13.90
C GLN A 81 19.60 -3.16 -15.19
N LEU A 82 19.49 -4.48 -15.31
CA LEU A 82 19.89 -5.25 -16.50
C LEU A 82 18.72 -5.40 -17.47
N ASP A 83 17.53 -5.75 -16.96
CA ASP A 83 16.30 -5.86 -17.73
C ASP A 83 15.13 -5.23 -16.97
N PRO A 84 14.66 -4.04 -17.37
CA PRO A 84 13.53 -3.38 -16.74
C PRO A 84 12.22 -4.18 -16.78
N ASN A 85 12.04 -5.10 -17.74
CA ASN A 85 10.81 -5.88 -17.89
C ASN A 85 10.63 -6.90 -16.76
N ILE A 86 11.68 -7.19 -15.98
CA ILE A 86 11.59 -8.10 -14.83
C ILE A 86 10.61 -7.59 -13.76
N LEU A 87 10.37 -6.28 -13.71
CA LEU A 87 9.44 -5.65 -12.77
C LEU A 87 7.99 -6.07 -13.02
N ASP A 88 7.64 -6.46 -14.26
CA ASP A 88 6.29 -6.91 -14.61
C ASP A 88 5.92 -8.25 -13.94
N ASN A 89 6.92 -9.02 -13.52
CA ASN A 89 6.71 -10.27 -12.80
C ASN A 89 6.33 -10.07 -11.32
N VAL A 90 6.45 -8.86 -10.79
CA VAL A 90 6.31 -8.60 -9.36
C VAL A 90 5.09 -7.73 -9.06
N ASN A 91 4.14 -8.30 -8.32
CA ASN A 91 2.98 -7.56 -7.84
C ASN A 91 3.31 -6.77 -6.57
N MET A 92 3.72 -5.52 -6.74
CA MET A 92 4.10 -4.63 -5.64
C MET A 92 2.94 -4.30 -4.69
N ASP A 93 1.71 -4.32 -5.18
CA ASP A 93 0.52 -4.05 -4.36
C ASP A 93 0.30 -5.19 -3.36
N ASN A 94 0.32 -6.44 -3.86
CA ASN A 94 0.20 -7.62 -3.02
C ASN A 94 1.36 -7.76 -2.02
N ILE A 95 2.58 -7.42 -2.43
CA ILE A 95 3.75 -7.42 -1.54
C ILE A 95 3.53 -6.48 -0.34
N THR A 96 2.98 -5.29 -0.59
CA THR A 96 2.73 -4.32 0.48
C THR A 96 1.69 -4.85 1.49
N GLN A 97 0.64 -5.51 1.00
CA GLN A 97 -0.38 -6.15 1.85
C GLN A 97 0.20 -7.31 2.67
N ILE A 98 0.96 -8.21 2.04
CA ILE A 98 1.60 -9.35 2.72
C ILE A 98 2.60 -8.87 3.79
N MET A 99 3.39 -7.84 3.49
CA MET A 99 4.31 -7.28 4.47
C MET A 99 3.58 -6.62 5.64
N GLY A 100 2.48 -5.91 5.38
CA GLY A 100 1.66 -5.30 6.44
C GLY A 100 1.06 -6.33 7.39
N ASP A 101 0.48 -7.41 6.85
CA ASP A 101 -0.04 -8.52 7.66
C ASP A 101 1.10 -9.21 8.45
N GLY A 102 2.24 -9.42 7.80
CA GLY A 102 3.37 -10.09 8.44
C GLY A 102 4.04 -9.27 9.55
N LEU A 103 4.03 -7.95 9.44
CA LEU A 103 4.51 -7.01 10.46
C LEU A 103 3.47 -6.72 11.56
N GLY A 104 2.24 -7.24 11.43
CA GLY A 104 1.16 -7.00 12.39
C GLY A 104 0.63 -5.57 12.36
N VAL A 105 0.74 -4.89 11.21
CA VAL A 105 0.21 -3.53 11.04
C VAL A 105 -1.33 -3.60 10.98
N PRO A 106 -2.06 -2.73 11.68
CA PRO A 106 -3.52 -2.68 11.57
C PRO A 106 -3.95 -2.46 10.11
N MET A 107 -4.95 -3.22 9.63
CA MET A 107 -5.46 -3.12 8.25
C MET A 107 -5.94 -1.71 7.88
N THR A 108 -6.28 -0.87 8.87
CA THR A 108 -6.65 0.53 8.68
C THR A 108 -5.51 1.41 8.15
N VAL A 109 -4.25 0.94 8.22
CA VAL A 109 -3.08 1.67 7.71
C VAL A 109 -2.91 1.48 6.20
N LEU A 110 -3.37 0.34 5.67
CA LEU A 110 -3.30 0.03 4.26
C LEU A 110 -4.58 0.44 3.56
N ARG A 111 -4.44 0.99 2.36
CA ARG A 111 -5.59 1.27 1.49
C ARG A 111 -6.14 -0.04 0.94
N THR A 112 -7.45 -0.05 0.72
CA THR A 112 -8.13 -1.12 -0.01
C THR A 112 -7.79 -1.07 -1.50
N ASP A 113 -8.01 -2.19 -2.20
CA ASP A 113 -7.77 -2.27 -3.65
C ASP A 113 -8.60 -1.23 -4.42
N ASP A 114 -9.84 -1.00 -3.99
CA ASP A 114 -10.74 0.00 -4.60
C ASP A 114 -10.20 1.42 -4.43
N GLU A 115 -9.70 1.77 -3.24
CA GLU A 115 -9.10 3.09 -2.99
C GLU A 115 -7.83 3.31 -3.81
N VAL A 116 -7.02 2.26 -4.00
CA VAL A 116 -5.82 2.32 -4.86
C VAL A 116 -6.19 2.50 -6.32
N GLN A 117 -7.21 1.79 -6.82
CA GLN A 117 -7.69 1.93 -8.19
C GLN A 117 -8.25 3.33 -8.48
N GLN A 118 -9.10 3.86 -7.60
CA GLN A 118 -9.64 5.21 -7.73
C GLN A 118 -8.51 6.26 -7.75
N LEU A 119 -7.52 6.11 -6.88
CA LEU A 119 -6.38 7.02 -6.81
C LEU A 119 -5.51 6.94 -8.08
N ARG A 120 -5.37 5.76 -8.69
CA ARG A 120 -4.66 5.59 -9.96
C ARG A 120 -5.43 6.18 -11.15
N GLN A 121 -6.74 5.98 -11.21
CA GLN A 121 -7.61 6.60 -12.22
C GLN A 121 -7.52 8.13 -12.15
N ALA A 122 -7.69 8.70 -10.96
CA ALA A 122 -7.57 10.14 -10.75
C ALA A 122 -6.17 10.68 -11.13
N LYS A 123 -5.10 9.90 -10.87
CA LYS A 123 -3.74 10.26 -11.32
C LYS A 123 -3.60 10.21 -12.83
N GLN A 124 -4.14 9.19 -13.50
CA GLN A 124 -4.12 9.09 -14.96
C GLN A 124 -4.87 10.24 -15.62
N GLU A 125 -6.07 10.56 -15.14
CA GLU A 125 -6.86 11.71 -15.64
C GLU A 125 -6.10 13.03 -15.46
N LYS A 126 -5.51 13.25 -14.28
CA LYS A 126 -4.70 14.45 -14.01
C LYS A 126 -3.47 14.52 -14.92
N GLN A 127 -2.84 13.38 -15.19
CA GLN A 127 -1.66 13.33 -16.05
C GLN A 127 -2.01 13.60 -17.52
N GLN A 128 -3.14 13.08 -18.01
CA GLN A 128 -3.66 13.38 -19.34
C GLN A 128 -4.02 14.86 -19.49
N ALA A 129 -4.72 15.43 -18.51
CA ALA A 129 -5.08 16.85 -18.51
C ALA A 129 -3.83 17.75 -18.52
N MET A 130 -2.82 17.42 -17.72
CA MET A 130 -1.55 18.16 -17.69
C MET A 130 -0.80 18.06 -19.02
N GLN A 131 -0.80 16.89 -19.66
CA GLN A 131 -0.15 16.68 -20.95
C GLN A 131 -0.85 17.46 -22.07
N GLN A 132 -2.17 17.53 -22.05
CA GLN A 132 -2.96 18.32 -23.00
C GLN A 132 -2.76 19.83 -22.79
N GLN A 133 -2.66 20.29 -21.55
CA GLN A 133 -2.38 21.69 -21.23
C GLN A 133 -0.97 22.10 -21.68
N MET A 134 0.04 21.25 -21.46
CA MET A 134 1.40 21.50 -21.96
C MET A 134 1.43 21.56 -23.50
N MET A 135 0.73 20.66 -24.18
CA MET A 135 0.65 20.67 -25.64
C MET A 135 -0.02 21.95 -26.17
N MET A 136 -1.11 22.40 -25.53
CA MET A 136 -1.80 23.64 -25.91
C MET A 136 -0.93 24.88 -25.68
N GLN A 137 -0.14 24.91 -24.60
CA GLN A 137 0.81 26.00 -24.36
C GLN A 137 1.95 26.02 -25.38
N GLN A 138 2.45 24.85 -25.79
CA GLN A 138 3.53 24.75 -26.78
C GLN A 138 3.08 25.15 -28.19
N VAL A 139 1.83 24.81 -28.56
CA VAL A 139 1.22 25.26 -29.83
C VAL A 139 0.90 26.76 -29.78
N GLY A 140 0.44 27.27 -28.64
CA GLY A 140 0.19 28.69 -28.44
C GLY A 140 1.46 29.55 -28.51
N SER A 141 2.57 29.08 -27.92
CA SER A 141 3.85 29.80 -27.95
C SER A 141 4.49 29.79 -29.34
N THR A 142 4.44 28.66 -30.06
CA THR A 142 4.95 28.57 -31.43
C THR A 142 4.12 29.39 -32.42
N GLY A 143 2.78 29.40 -32.28
CA GLY A 143 1.91 30.27 -33.08
C GLY A 143 2.17 31.76 -32.85
N LEU A 144 2.47 32.17 -31.61
CA LEU A 144 2.82 33.55 -31.29
C LEU A 144 4.22 33.93 -31.82
N GLU A 145 5.20 33.02 -31.76
CA GLU A 145 6.55 33.23 -32.30
C GLU A 145 6.53 33.37 -33.84
N ILE A 146 5.80 32.49 -34.53
CA ILE A 146 5.64 32.56 -35.99
C ILE A 146 4.93 33.86 -36.40
N ALA A 147 3.89 34.27 -35.66
CA ALA A 147 3.22 35.55 -35.90
C ALA A 147 4.14 36.76 -35.67
N LYS A 148 5.02 36.70 -34.66
CA LYS A 148 5.99 37.76 -34.37
C LYS A 148 7.11 37.84 -35.41
N ASP A 149 7.57 36.70 -35.92
CA ASP A 149 8.58 36.62 -36.98
C ASP A 149 8.01 37.06 -38.33
N GLN A 150 6.77 36.70 -38.65
CA GLN A 150 6.09 37.23 -39.84
C GLN A 150 5.87 38.74 -39.75
N ALA A 151 5.50 39.26 -38.57
CA ALA A 151 5.34 40.70 -38.35
C ALA A 151 6.67 41.47 -38.43
N LYS A 152 7.81 40.84 -38.11
CA LYS A 152 9.15 41.44 -38.27
C LYS A 152 9.69 41.39 -39.70
N ASN A 153 9.23 40.45 -40.52
CA ASN A 153 9.71 40.26 -41.90
C ASN A 153 8.81 40.91 -42.98
N MET A 154 7.74 41.62 -42.62
CA MET A 154 7.05 42.49 -43.58
C MET A 154 7.93 43.71 -43.89
N THR A 155 8.59 43.68 -45.05
CA THR A 155 9.38 44.80 -45.54
C THR A 155 8.45 45.93 -46.04
N PRO A 156 8.89 47.21 -45.94
CA PRO A 156 8.09 48.37 -46.36
C PRO A 156 7.56 48.32 -47.81
N ASP A 157 8.16 47.51 -48.69
CA ASP A 157 7.79 47.38 -50.09
C ASP A 157 6.41 46.71 -50.32
N GLN A 158 5.90 45.92 -49.37
CA GLN A 158 4.57 45.28 -49.50
C GLN A 158 3.41 46.19 -49.06
N ILE A 159 3.68 47.31 -48.39
CA ILE A 159 2.66 48.30 -47.98
C ILE A 159 2.31 49.25 -49.13
N MET A 160 3.25 49.48 -50.06
CA MET A 160 3.07 50.43 -51.16
C MET A 160 2.28 49.87 -52.35
N GLY A 161 2.18 48.54 -52.49
CA GLY A 161 1.40 47.89 -53.54
C GLY A 161 -0.12 47.84 -53.29
N ALA A 162 -0.57 47.99 -52.04
CA ALA A 162 -2.00 47.95 -51.69
C ALA A 162 -2.68 49.33 -51.67
N MET A 163 -1.92 50.42 -51.87
CA MET A 163 -2.47 51.79 -52.00
C MET A 163 -2.42 52.32 -53.45
N GLY A 164 -2.02 51.48 -54.41
CA GLY A 164 -1.66 51.90 -55.78
C GLY A 164 -2.35 51.13 -56.91
N SER A 165 -3.44 50.40 -56.68
CA SER A 165 -4.23 49.83 -57.75
C SER A 165 -5.73 50.00 -57.48
N GLU A 166 -6.28 51.01 -58.16
CA GLU A 166 -7.67 51.24 -58.61
C GLU A 166 -8.84 50.85 -57.68
#